data_AF-A0AAV0RLP3-F1
#
_entry.id   AF-A0AAV0RLP3-F1
#
_cell.length_a   1.000
_cell.length_b   1.000
_cell.length_c   1.000
_cell.angle_alpha   90.00
_cell.angle_beta   90.00
_cell.angle_gamma   90.00
#
_symmetry.space_group_name_H-M   'P 1'
#
loop_
_entity.id
_entity.type
_entity.pdbx_description
1 polymer ?
#
loop_
_entity_poly.entity_id
_entity_poly.type
_entity_poly.pdbx_seq_one_letter_code
_entity_poly.pdbx_strand_id
1 'polypeptide(L)'
;MKSTGYMGSVLCFRVILLTHLPACSVGLLVKALESDWAVLSENIGLWIPAEVTNPEQDDRPEGQEEQEEETLPGPPVPQECHAELHTDYDGVAVRWGLTHRKESAADCCQACLDHAKRAKPGELQCNIWVYCPAENGCYSPDIYEHKNMECWLKYAEKPKLNFKDRYSEAYRNSHPNAPVVVPWAAGVVR
;
A
#
# COMPACT_ATOMS: atom_id res chain seq x y z
N MET A 1 -6.31 -15.55 -27.50
CA MET A 1 -5.46 -14.44 -27.98
C MET A 1 -4.20 -14.41 -27.13
N LYS A 2 -3.05 -14.17 -27.77
CA LYS A 2 -1.72 -14.20 -27.15
C LYS A 2 -1.60 -13.21 -26.00
N SER A 3 -0.94 -13.60 -24.90
CA SER A 3 0.12 -12.79 -24.31
C SER A 3 1.04 -13.71 -23.47
N THR A 4 2.22 -14.09 -23.97
CA THR A 4 3.53 -13.47 -23.66
C THR A 4 3.75 -13.19 -22.18
N GLY A 5 4.66 -13.99 -21.60
CA GLY A 5 4.96 -14.06 -20.19
C GLY A 5 5.93 -13.01 -19.69
N TYR A 6 5.99 -12.94 -18.37
CA TYR A 6 7.00 -12.19 -17.63
C TYR A 6 8.09 -13.16 -17.19
N MET A 7 9.28 -12.93 -17.75
CA MET A 7 10.51 -13.67 -17.52
C MET A 7 11.17 -13.08 -16.27
N GLY A 8 11.26 -13.84 -15.18
CA GLY A 8 12.06 -13.39 -14.02
C GLY A 8 11.76 -14.14 -12.74
N SER A 9 12.45 -15.27 -12.50
CA SER A 9 12.84 -15.69 -11.14
C SER A 9 13.68 -16.98 -11.04
N VAL A 10 14.01 -17.67 -12.13
CA VAL A 10 14.76 -18.95 -12.02
C VAL A 10 16.30 -18.76 -11.95
N LEU A 11 16.78 -17.54 -11.75
CA LEU A 11 18.21 -17.22 -11.78
C LEU A 11 18.81 -17.00 -10.37
N CYS A 12 18.55 -17.89 -9.41
CA CYS A 12 19.24 -17.79 -8.11
C CYS A 12 19.72 -19.08 -7.44
N PHE A 13 19.30 -20.27 -7.89
CA PHE A 13 19.64 -21.53 -7.20
C PHE A 13 20.67 -22.45 -7.89
N ARG A 14 21.36 -21.98 -8.94
CA ARG A 14 22.35 -22.81 -9.68
C ARG A 14 23.83 -22.55 -9.35
N VAL A 15 24.16 -21.68 -8.40
CA VAL A 15 25.54 -21.17 -8.24
C VAL A 15 26.05 -21.31 -6.81
N ILE A 16 26.10 -22.52 -6.24
CA ILE A 16 26.80 -22.72 -4.96
C ILE A 16 27.54 -24.07 -4.92
N LEU A 17 28.42 -24.37 -5.88
CA LEU A 17 29.54 -25.32 -5.63
C LEU A 17 30.73 -25.25 -6.62
N LEU A 18 30.85 -24.19 -7.43
CA LEU A 18 31.84 -24.17 -8.54
C LEU A 18 32.89 -23.06 -8.44
N THR A 19 33.09 -22.42 -7.28
CA THR A 19 33.94 -21.22 -7.21
C THR A 19 35.44 -21.47 -7.00
N HIS A 20 35.93 -22.71 -6.88
CA HIS A 20 37.33 -22.95 -6.48
C HIS A 20 38.12 -24.00 -7.29
N LEU A 21 37.74 -24.31 -8.55
CA LEU A 21 38.53 -25.22 -9.40
C LEU A 21 38.83 -24.62 -10.78
N PRO A 22 40.04 -24.85 -11.34
CA PRO A 22 40.46 -24.28 -12.61
C PRO A 22 39.61 -24.79 -13.79
N ALA A 23 39.25 -23.88 -14.68
CA ALA A 23 38.24 -24.06 -15.74
C ALA A 23 38.43 -25.28 -16.66
N CYS A 24 39.66 -25.78 -16.82
CA CYS A 24 39.94 -26.94 -17.67
C CYS A 24 39.45 -28.28 -17.06
N SER A 25 39.40 -28.40 -15.72
CA SER A 25 38.85 -29.61 -15.06
C SER A 25 37.33 -29.60 -14.96
N VAL A 26 36.69 -28.43 -15.08
CA VAL A 26 35.23 -28.29 -14.96
C VAL A 26 34.53 -28.96 -16.14
N GLY A 27 35.06 -28.83 -17.36
CA GLY A 27 34.44 -29.43 -18.55
C GLY A 27 34.44 -30.95 -18.53
N LEU A 28 35.52 -31.59 -18.07
CA LEU A 28 35.63 -33.05 -17.98
C LEU A 28 34.78 -33.62 -16.84
N LEU A 29 34.70 -32.94 -15.70
CA LEU A 29 33.85 -33.34 -14.58
C LEU A 29 32.36 -33.20 -14.91
N VAL A 30 31.95 -32.12 -15.59
CA VAL A 30 30.56 -31.95 -16.05
C VAL A 30 30.18 -33.03 -17.05
N LYS A 31 31.04 -33.32 -18.02
CA LYS A 31 30.82 -34.39 -19.01
C LYS A 31 30.70 -35.77 -18.34
N ALA A 32 31.53 -36.07 -17.33
CA ALA A 32 31.50 -37.33 -16.60
C ALA A 32 30.26 -37.45 -15.69
N LEU A 33 29.83 -36.34 -15.07
CA LEU A 33 28.64 -36.32 -14.21
C LEU A 33 27.34 -36.44 -15.01
N GLU A 34 27.30 -35.86 -16.22
CA GLU A 34 26.15 -35.99 -17.14
C GLU A 34 26.02 -37.39 -17.73
N SER A 35 27.14 -38.09 -17.99
CA SER A 35 27.12 -39.44 -18.58
C SER A 35 26.62 -40.52 -17.62
N ASP A 36 26.84 -40.38 -16.32
CA ASP A 36 26.47 -41.38 -15.30
C ASP A 36 25.35 -40.92 -14.35
N TRP A 37 24.66 -39.82 -14.68
CA TRP A 37 23.61 -39.23 -13.84
C TRP A 37 22.47 -40.21 -13.52
N ALA A 38 22.07 -41.05 -14.48
CA ALA A 38 21.02 -42.05 -14.28
C ALA A 38 21.41 -43.09 -13.22
N VAL A 39 22.63 -43.63 -13.31
CA VAL A 39 23.18 -44.60 -12.35
C VAL A 39 23.36 -43.98 -10.97
N LEU A 40 23.84 -42.73 -10.92
CA LEU A 40 23.99 -41.98 -9.67
C LEU A 40 22.63 -41.73 -9.00
N SER A 41 21.60 -41.35 -9.77
CA SER A 41 20.26 -41.04 -9.26
C SER A 41 19.54 -42.25 -8.65
N GLU A 42 19.70 -43.45 -9.25
CA GLU A 42 19.18 -44.70 -8.70
C GLU A 42 19.90 -45.10 -7.40
N ASN A 43 21.22 -44.93 -7.36
CA ASN A 43 22.04 -45.36 -6.22
C ASN A 43 21.90 -44.44 -4.98
N ILE A 44 21.49 -43.17 -5.17
CA ILE A 44 21.15 -42.24 -4.08
C ILE A 44 19.65 -42.22 -3.74
N GLY A 45 18.83 -43.06 -4.38
CA GLY A 45 17.39 -43.16 -4.13
C GLY A 45 16.58 -41.94 -4.58
N LEU A 46 17.14 -41.10 -5.46
CA LEU A 46 16.50 -39.88 -5.94
C LEU A 46 15.76 -40.16 -7.25
N TRP A 47 14.56 -40.74 -7.14
CA TRP A 47 13.71 -40.98 -8.30
C TRP A 47 12.93 -39.71 -8.64
N ILE A 48 13.31 -39.05 -9.74
CA ILE A 48 12.59 -37.89 -10.30
C ILE A 48 11.98 -38.33 -11.64
N PRO A 49 10.64 -38.31 -11.81
CA PRO A 49 10.01 -38.60 -13.09
C PRO A 49 10.50 -37.63 -14.17
N ALA A 50 10.78 -38.14 -15.38
CA ALA A 50 11.19 -37.31 -16.52
C ALA A 50 10.12 -36.29 -16.93
N GLU A 51 8.85 -36.58 -16.60
CA GLU A 51 7.71 -35.73 -16.90
C GLU A 51 6.82 -35.63 -15.66
N VAL A 52 6.83 -34.46 -15.01
CA VAL A 52 5.87 -34.09 -13.96
C VAL A 52 4.76 -33.31 -14.66
N THR A 53 3.62 -33.95 -14.90
CA THR A 53 2.39 -33.21 -15.23
C THR A 53 1.83 -32.65 -13.94
N ASN A 54 2.08 -31.37 -13.67
CA ASN A 54 1.43 -30.66 -12.59
C ASN A 54 0.13 -30.08 -13.17
N PRO A 55 -1.04 -30.73 -13.02
CA PRO A 55 -2.28 -30.04 -13.37
C PRO A 55 -2.35 -28.78 -12.50
N GLU A 56 -2.41 -27.60 -13.13
CA GLU A 56 -2.70 -26.35 -12.43
C GLU A 56 -4.05 -26.53 -11.73
N GLN A 57 -4.01 -26.79 -10.44
CA GLN A 57 -5.19 -26.74 -9.59
C GLN A 57 -5.35 -25.28 -9.18
N ASP A 58 -6.22 -24.57 -9.91
CA ASP A 58 -6.66 -23.24 -9.52
C ASP A 58 -7.59 -23.39 -8.31
N ASP A 59 -6.99 -23.50 -7.12
CA ASP A 59 -7.70 -23.52 -5.84
C ASP A 59 -8.27 -22.13 -5.48
N ARG A 60 -8.28 -21.16 -6.42
CA ARG A 60 -8.84 -19.83 -6.22
C ARG A 60 -10.37 -19.92 -6.20
N PRO A 61 -11.03 -19.61 -5.07
CA PRO A 61 -12.48 -19.50 -5.07
C PRO A 61 -12.92 -18.39 -6.01
N GLU A 62 -13.75 -18.72 -7.01
CA GLU A 62 -14.40 -17.71 -7.86
C GLU A 62 -15.30 -16.83 -7.00
N GLY A 63 -14.96 -15.53 -6.90
CA GLY A 63 -15.81 -14.52 -6.27
C GLY A 63 -15.22 -13.76 -5.08
N GLN A 64 -13.93 -13.94 -4.76
CA GLN A 64 -13.22 -13.01 -3.89
C GLN A 64 -12.50 -12.00 -4.78
N GLU A 65 -13.08 -10.81 -4.94
CA GLU A 65 -12.26 -9.63 -5.20
C GLU A 65 -11.17 -9.64 -4.12
N GLU A 66 -9.90 -9.69 -4.51
CA GLU A 66 -8.80 -9.38 -3.61
C GLU A 66 -9.05 -7.94 -3.15
N GLN A 67 -9.77 -7.80 -2.02
CA GLN A 67 -9.81 -6.57 -1.27
C GLN A 67 -8.39 -6.41 -0.74
N GLU A 68 -7.51 -5.82 -1.55
CA GLU A 68 -6.30 -5.22 -1.05
C GLU A 68 -6.75 -4.31 0.08
N GLU A 69 -6.53 -4.74 1.32
CA GLU A 69 -6.81 -3.95 2.50
C GLU A 69 -5.87 -2.74 2.41
N GLU A 70 -6.37 -1.65 1.82
CA GLU A 70 -5.62 -0.42 1.65
C GLU A 70 -5.23 0.04 3.06
N THR A 71 -3.92 0.12 3.32
CA THR A 71 -3.39 0.46 4.65
C THR A 71 -2.71 1.80 4.59
N LEU A 72 -2.86 2.59 5.66
CA LEU A 72 -2.20 3.88 5.78
C LEU A 72 -0.68 3.69 5.92
N PRO A 73 0.14 4.50 5.24
CA PRO A 73 1.58 4.46 5.41
C PRO A 73 1.99 4.96 6.79
N GLY A 74 3.05 4.35 7.33
CA GLY A 74 3.65 4.74 8.61
C GLY A 74 3.12 3.95 9.81
N PRO A 75 3.32 4.47 11.04
CA PRO A 75 2.81 3.82 12.25
C PRO A 75 1.29 3.67 12.23
N PRO A 76 0.74 2.60 12.86
CA PRO A 76 -0.70 2.42 12.95
C PRO A 76 -1.35 3.58 13.70
N VAL A 77 -2.51 4.02 13.22
CA VAL A 77 -3.24 5.13 13.84
C VAL A 77 -3.91 4.65 15.14
N PRO A 78 -3.75 5.36 16.27
CA PRO A 78 -4.43 5.00 17.52
C PRO A 78 -5.95 4.90 17.38
N GLN A 79 -6.59 3.99 18.13
CA GLN A 79 -8.03 3.74 18.02
C GLN A 79 -8.89 4.98 18.36
N GLU A 80 -8.45 5.80 19.32
CA GLU A 80 -9.10 7.07 19.71
C GLU A 80 -9.15 8.11 18.60
N CYS A 81 -8.33 7.94 17.55
CA CYS A 81 -8.33 8.80 16.38
C CYS A 81 -9.49 8.51 15.42
N HIS A 82 -10.16 7.35 15.59
CA HIS A 82 -11.27 6.91 14.74
C HIS A 82 -10.95 7.08 13.25
N ALA A 83 -9.80 6.55 12.83
CA ALA A 83 -9.31 6.70 11.48
C ALA A 83 -10.20 5.98 10.47
N GLU A 84 -10.53 6.70 9.40
CA GLU A 84 -11.31 6.22 8.28
C GLU A 84 -10.58 6.56 6.98
N LEU A 85 -10.36 5.53 6.16
CA LEU A 85 -9.88 5.69 4.79
C LEU A 85 -10.96 6.33 3.92
N HIS A 86 -10.52 6.95 2.84
CA HIS A 86 -11.37 7.56 1.83
C HIS A 86 -12.42 8.50 2.41
N THR A 87 -12.00 9.36 3.33
CA THR A 87 -12.89 10.20 4.14
C THR A 87 -12.37 11.61 4.24
N ASP A 88 -13.26 12.58 4.00
CA ASP A 88 -13.05 13.99 4.34
C ASP A 88 -14.23 14.51 5.15
N TYR A 89 -13.92 15.30 6.18
CA TYR A 89 -14.88 15.93 7.07
C TYR A 89 -14.85 17.45 6.90
N ASP A 90 -16.03 18.07 6.86
CA ASP A 90 -16.19 19.53 6.91
C ASP A 90 -15.77 20.07 8.29
N GLY A 91 -15.27 21.30 8.32
CA GLY A 91 -14.98 22.01 9.56
C GLY A 91 -14.17 23.28 9.37
N VAL A 92 -14.12 24.11 10.41
CA VAL A 92 -13.28 25.31 10.44
C VAL A 92 -11.83 24.88 10.65
N ALA A 93 -10.94 25.25 9.74
CA ALA A 93 -9.52 24.97 9.87
C ALA A 93 -8.93 25.75 11.06
N VAL A 94 -8.53 25.03 12.11
CA VAL A 94 -7.74 25.58 13.22
C VAL A 94 -6.24 25.50 12.93
N ARG A 95 -5.84 24.59 12.03
CA ARG A 95 -4.53 24.59 11.38
C ARG A 95 -4.67 24.18 9.90
N TRP A 96 -4.13 25.02 9.01
CA TRP A 96 -4.18 24.81 7.56
C TRP A 96 -3.18 23.76 7.09
N GLY A 97 -3.64 22.74 6.38
CA GLY A 97 -2.80 21.65 5.87
C GLY A 97 -1.78 22.08 4.82
N LEU A 98 -2.07 23.11 4.02
CA LEU A 98 -1.15 23.67 3.01
C LEU A 98 0.25 23.99 3.58
N THR A 99 0.29 24.40 4.85
CA THR A 99 1.53 24.75 5.59
C THR A 99 1.78 23.85 6.81
N HIS A 100 0.97 22.80 6.99
CA HIS A 100 1.09 21.87 8.10
C HIS A 100 1.20 20.45 7.58
N ARG A 101 2.43 19.93 7.54
CA ARG A 101 2.73 18.58 7.06
C ARG A 101 3.07 17.63 8.20
N LYS A 102 2.71 16.36 8.01
CA LYS A 102 2.98 15.25 8.93
C LYS A 102 3.40 14.01 8.17
N GLU A 103 4.32 13.23 8.73
CA GLU A 103 4.87 12.05 8.06
C GLU A 103 3.85 10.90 7.95
N SER A 104 2.84 10.89 8.82
CA SER A 104 1.81 9.86 8.85
C SER A 104 0.45 10.39 9.31
N ALA A 105 -0.60 9.59 9.06
CA ALA A 105 -1.93 9.84 9.60
C ALA A 105 -1.94 9.80 11.14
N ALA A 106 -1.14 8.92 11.75
CA ALA A 106 -0.98 8.83 13.21
C ALA A 106 -0.43 10.14 13.79
N ASP A 107 0.60 10.72 13.14
CA ASP A 107 1.17 12.01 13.55
C ASP A 107 0.19 13.18 13.33
N CYS A 108 -0.68 13.10 12.33
CA CYS A 108 -1.72 14.09 12.09
C CYS A 108 -2.81 14.04 13.17
N CYS A 109 -3.28 12.85 13.54
CA CYS A 109 -4.18 12.69 14.68
C CYS A 109 -3.54 13.20 15.98
N GLN A 110 -2.29 12.81 16.26
CA GLN A 110 -1.59 13.26 17.46
C GLN A 110 -1.47 14.79 17.48
N ALA A 111 -1.23 15.43 16.34
CA ALA A 111 -1.21 16.88 16.23
C ALA A 111 -2.57 17.52 16.56
N CYS A 112 -3.68 16.87 16.20
CA CYS A 112 -5.03 17.30 16.59
C CYS A 112 -5.23 17.22 18.10
N LEU A 113 -4.94 16.06 18.71
CA LEU A 113 -5.04 15.85 20.17
C LEU A 113 -4.19 16.87 20.93
N ASP A 114 -2.97 17.10 20.46
CA ASP A 114 -2.05 18.08 21.01
C ASP A 114 -2.53 19.53 20.86
N HIS A 115 -3.13 19.86 19.72
CA HIS A 115 -3.75 21.16 19.51
C HIS A 115 -4.91 21.38 20.47
N ALA A 116 -5.79 20.39 20.63
CA ALA A 116 -6.92 20.45 21.56
C ALA A 116 -6.45 20.69 23.01
N LYS A 117 -5.42 19.95 23.46
CA LYS A 117 -4.83 20.10 24.81
C LYS A 117 -4.23 21.48 25.08
N ARG A 118 -3.71 22.16 24.06
CA ARG A 118 -3.06 23.48 24.18
C ARG A 118 -4.00 24.66 23.96
N ALA A 119 -5.21 24.42 23.46
CA ALA A 119 -6.16 25.49 23.16
C ALA A 119 -6.50 26.28 24.44
N LYS A 120 -6.51 27.60 24.32
CA LYS A 120 -6.86 28.50 25.42
C LYS A 120 -8.39 28.62 25.55
N PRO A 121 -8.89 29.10 26.70
CA PRO A 121 -10.31 29.45 26.82
C PRO A 121 -10.76 30.40 25.70
N GLY A 122 -11.79 30.02 24.96
CA GLY A 122 -12.33 30.77 23.83
C GLY A 122 -11.72 30.42 22.46
N GLU A 123 -10.68 29.59 22.39
CA GLU A 123 -10.16 29.05 21.13
C GLU A 123 -10.89 27.77 20.72
N LEU A 124 -11.01 27.55 19.42
CA LEU A 124 -11.56 26.31 18.87
C LEU A 124 -10.54 25.18 19.06
N GLN A 125 -10.95 24.12 19.74
CA GLN A 125 -10.15 22.92 19.96
C GLN A 125 -10.22 22.02 18.72
N CYS A 126 -9.12 21.42 18.29
CA CYS A 126 -9.19 20.48 17.18
C CYS A 126 -10.02 19.26 17.59
N ASN A 127 -10.98 18.86 16.77
CA ASN A 127 -11.70 17.60 16.95
C ASN A 127 -11.82 16.76 15.67
N ILE A 128 -11.26 17.26 14.56
CA ILE A 128 -11.27 16.60 13.25
C ILE A 128 -9.86 16.72 12.68
N TRP A 129 -9.30 15.62 12.20
CA TRP A 129 -8.05 15.60 11.44
C TRP A 129 -8.29 15.02 10.05
N VAL A 130 -7.65 15.59 9.03
CA VAL A 130 -7.70 15.11 7.65
C VAL A 130 -6.27 15.09 7.09
N TYR A 131 -5.84 13.93 6.63
CA TYR A 131 -4.48 13.64 6.19
C TYR A 131 -4.46 13.22 4.72
N CYS A 132 -3.48 13.70 3.97
CA CYS A 132 -3.24 13.26 2.59
C CYS A 132 -2.15 12.17 2.51
N PRO A 133 -2.51 10.88 2.41
CA PRO A 133 -1.55 9.80 2.23
C PRO A 133 -1.02 9.66 0.79
N ALA A 134 -1.75 10.18 -0.20
CA ALA A 134 -1.42 9.98 -1.62
C ALA A 134 -0.15 10.74 -2.03
N GLU A 135 0.80 10.04 -2.65
CA GLU A 135 2.09 10.62 -3.08
C GLU A 135 1.92 11.73 -4.13
N ASN A 136 0.92 11.61 -4.99
CA ASN A 136 0.58 12.58 -6.03
C ASN A 136 -0.36 13.70 -5.53
N GLY A 137 -0.62 13.78 -4.24
CA GLY A 137 -1.53 14.76 -3.65
C GLY A 137 -2.99 14.32 -3.62
N CYS A 138 -3.82 15.12 -2.96
CA CYS A 138 -5.20 14.76 -2.68
C CYS A 138 -6.18 15.74 -3.32
N TYR A 139 -7.19 15.22 -3.99
CA TYR A 139 -8.21 16.05 -4.62
C TYR A 139 -9.16 16.68 -3.58
N SER A 140 -9.39 17.98 -3.72
CA SER A 140 -10.44 18.75 -3.03
C SER A 140 -11.11 19.67 -4.06
N PRO A 141 -12.42 19.96 -3.97
CA PRO A 141 -13.10 20.89 -4.87
C PRO A 141 -12.89 22.36 -4.49
N ASP A 142 -11.64 22.74 -4.23
CA ASP A 142 -11.25 24.12 -3.96
C ASP A 142 -10.20 24.63 -4.95
N ILE A 143 -9.66 25.82 -4.70
CA ILE A 143 -8.72 26.50 -5.59
C ILE A 143 -7.25 26.07 -5.38
N TYR A 144 -6.98 25.21 -4.41
CA TYR A 144 -5.63 24.83 -4.02
C TYR A 144 -5.22 23.48 -4.63
N GLU A 145 -3.91 23.34 -4.82
CA GLU A 145 -3.28 22.06 -5.13
C GLU A 145 -2.79 21.44 -3.83
N HIS A 146 -3.46 20.40 -3.36
CA HIS A 146 -3.05 19.70 -2.15
C HIS A 146 -2.01 18.65 -2.43
N LYS A 147 -0.97 18.64 -1.62
CA LYS A 147 0.18 17.74 -1.76
C LYS A 147 0.16 16.63 -0.71
N ASN A 148 0.98 15.63 -0.95
CA ASN A 148 1.25 14.57 0.01
C ASN A 148 1.61 15.15 1.39
N MET A 149 1.25 14.41 2.44
CA MET A 149 1.55 14.71 3.84
C MET A 149 0.83 15.92 4.43
N GLU A 150 -0.08 16.57 3.70
CA GLU A 150 -0.90 17.64 4.26
C GLU A 150 -1.74 17.12 5.42
N CYS A 151 -1.71 17.85 6.53
CA CYS A 151 -2.45 17.55 7.75
C CYS A 151 -3.32 18.75 8.12
N TRP A 152 -4.62 18.60 7.91
CA TRP A 152 -5.63 19.61 8.23
C TRP A 152 -6.17 19.33 9.63
N LEU A 153 -6.05 20.30 10.52
CA LEU A 153 -6.68 20.27 11.83
C LEU A 153 -7.91 21.16 11.77
N LYS A 154 -9.08 20.57 12.01
CA LYS A 154 -10.37 21.25 11.89
C LYS A 154 -11.14 21.15 13.20
N TYR A 155 -12.09 22.08 13.35
CA TYR A 155 -13.11 22.05 14.40
C TYR A 155 -14.51 22.11 13.79
N ALA A 156 -15.42 21.30 14.33
CA ALA A 156 -16.86 21.51 14.16
C ALA A 156 -17.59 21.05 15.43
N GLU A 157 -18.61 21.81 15.87
CA GLU A 157 -19.48 21.36 16.99
C GLU A 157 -20.14 20.02 16.68
N LYS A 158 -20.49 19.80 15.41
CA LYS A 158 -21.04 18.55 14.88
C LYS A 158 -20.27 18.19 13.61
N PRO A 159 -19.26 17.31 13.70
CA PRO A 159 -18.52 16.84 12.53
C PRO A 159 -19.47 16.34 11.45
N LYS A 160 -19.34 16.89 10.25
CA LYS A 160 -20.18 16.57 9.10
C LYS A 160 -19.31 15.94 8.03
N LEU A 161 -19.72 14.76 7.57
CA LEU A 161 -19.08 14.07 6.47
C LEU A 161 -19.22 14.93 5.20
N ASN A 162 -18.09 15.22 4.55
CA ASN A 162 -18.07 15.91 3.27
C ASN A 162 -18.08 14.88 2.13
N PHE A 163 -17.04 14.05 2.07
CA PHE A 163 -16.92 12.97 1.10
C PHE A 163 -16.51 11.66 1.78
N LYS A 164 -17.02 10.55 1.24
CA LYS A 164 -16.74 9.20 1.71
C LYS A 164 -16.68 8.21 0.56
N ASP A 165 -15.75 7.27 0.64
CA ASP A 165 -15.54 6.18 -0.30
C ASP A 165 -15.37 6.69 -1.74
N ARG A 166 -16.43 6.61 -2.57
CA ARG A 166 -16.39 6.96 -3.99
C ARG A 166 -17.15 8.24 -4.26
N TYR A 167 -16.56 9.12 -5.07
CA TYR A 167 -17.30 10.25 -5.63
C TYR A 167 -18.38 9.73 -6.58
N SER A 168 -19.60 10.28 -6.49
CA SER A 168 -20.68 9.89 -7.39
C SER A 168 -20.37 10.23 -8.84
N GLU A 169 -20.92 9.48 -9.79
CA GLU A 169 -20.74 9.76 -11.22
C GLU A 169 -21.21 11.17 -11.57
N ALA A 170 -22.36 11.60 -11.04
CA ALA A 170 -22.86 12.96 -11.23
C ALA A 170 -21.86 14.02 -10.75
N TYR A 171 -21.24 13.79 -9.58
CA TYR A 171 -20.23 14.69 -9.06
C TYR A 171 -19.01 14.75 -9.98
N ARG A 172 -18.47 13.59 -10.40
CA ARG A 172 -17.31 13.50 -11.29
C ARG A 172 -17.58 14.05 -12.70
N ASN A 173 -18.81 13.95 -13.19
CA ASN A 173 -19.21 14.59 -14.46
C ASN A 173 -19.13 16.12 -14.37
N SER A 174 -19.48 16.69 -13.21
CA SER A 174 -19.33 18.13 -12.95
C SER A 174 -17.92 18.54 -12.52
N HIS A 175 -17.12 17.59 -12.01
CA HIS A 175 -15.74 17.79 -11.55
C HIS A 175 -14.83 16.76 -12.21
N PRO A 176 -14.44 16.95 -13.49
CA PRO A 176 -13.71 15.92 -14.25
C PRO A 176 -12.36 15.50 -13.67
N ASN A 177 -11.75 16.37 -12.85
CA ASN A 177 -10.49 16.10 -12.16
C ASN A 177 -10.66 15.31 -10.86
N ALA A 178 -11.90 15.08 -10.41
CA ALA A 178 -12.16 14.29 -9.21
C ALA A 178 -11.82 12.81 -9.48
N PRO A 179 -10.98 12.17 -8.64
CA PRO A 179 -10.68 10.76 -8.75
C PRO A 179 -11.94 9.91 -8.48
N VAL A 180 -11.83 8.60 -8.67
CA VAL A 180 -12.95 7.69 -8.40
C VAL A 180 -13.20 7.57 -6.89
N VAL A 181 -12.12 7.50 -6.11
CA VAL A 181 -12.13 7.29 -4.66
C VAL A 181 -11.62 8.54 -3.97
N VAL A 182 -12.19 8.88 -2.81
CA VAL A 182 -11.73 9.99 -1.96
C VAL A 182 -10.29 9.69 -1.53
N PRO A 183 -9.31 10.58 -1.80
CA PRO A 183 -7.91 10.30 -1.55
C PRO A 183 -7.45 10.65 -0.13
N TRP A 184 -8.36 11.16 0.72
CA TRP A 184 -8.06 11.59 2.08
C TRP A 184 -8.28 10.47 3.08
N ALA A 185 -7.53 10.50 4.17
CA ALA A 185 -7.81 9.74 5.38
C ALA A 185 -8.14 10.71 6.51
N ALA A 186 -9.16 10.43 7.28
CA ALA A 186 -9.61 11.37 8.30
C ALA A 186 -10.14 10.67 9.54
N GLY A 187 -10.32 11.43 10.60
CA GLY A 187 -10.96 10.93 11.81
C GLY A 187 -11.45 12.05 12.70
N VAL A 188 -12.36 11.68 13.60
CA VAL A 188 -12.95 12.57 14.60
C VAL A 188 -12.44 12.14 15.97
N VAL A 189 -11.79 13.04 16.69
CA VAL A 189 -11.34 12.81 18.07
C VAL A 189 -12.31 13.44 19.05
N ARG A 190 -12.42 12.88 20.25
CA ARG A 190 -13.32 13.34 21.32
C ARG A 190 -12.57 14.00 22.46
#